data_AF-A0A6L7WW08-F1
#
_entry.id   AF-A0A6L7WW08-F1
#
_cell.length_a   1.000
_cell.length_b   1.000
_cell.length_c   1.000
_cell.angle_alpha   90.00
_cell.angle_beta   90.00
_cell.angle_gamma   90.00
#
_symmetry.space_group_name_H-M   'P 1'
#
loop_
_entity.id
_entity.type
_entity.pdbx_description
1 polymer ?
#
loop_
_entity_poly.entity_id
_entity_poly.type
_entity_poly.pdbx_seq_one_letter_code
_entity_poly.pdbx_strand_id
1 'polypeptide(L)' 'KWAIDSLGVPFKVAYDLSTEVPKAYEVWNLYGDNLATGSAFVIDTNGIVRWKQIYSGIHDLVTANAIVQALKAL' A
#
# COMPACT_ATOMS: atom_id res chain seq x y z
N LYS A 1 -11.23 -16.24 -14.39
CA LYS A 1 -11.31 -16.13 -12.92
C LYS A 1 -10.03 -15.44 -12.47
N TRP A 2 -10.13 -14.27 -11.85
CA TRP A 2 -8.95 -13.47 -11.48
C TRP A 2 -8.32 -14.06 -10.22
N ALA A 3 -6.99 -13.98 -10.08
CA ALA A 3 -6.24 -14.55 -8.96
C ALA A 3 -6.68 -14.03 -7.58
N ILE A 4 -7.35 -12.87 -7.53
CA ILE A 4 -7.87 -12.26 -6.29
C ILE A 4 -8.98 -13.09 -5.64
N ASP A 5 -9.88 -13.67 -6.44
CA ASP A 5 -11.03 -14.44 -5.91
C ASP A 5 -10.57 -15.72 -5.18
N SER A 6 -9.30 -16.10 -5.36
CA SER A 6 -8.64 -17.23 -4.67
C SER A 6 -7.78 -16.83 -3.47
N LEU A 7 -7.58 -15.55 -3.18
CA LEU A 7 -6.70 -15.11 -2.08
C LEU A 7 -7.30 -15.36 -0.69
N GLY A 8 -8.63 -15.53 -0.58
CA GLY A 8 -9.30 -15.80 0.69
C GLY A 8 -9.15 -14.68 1.73
N VAL A 9 -8.81 -13.47 1.28
CA VAL A 9 -8.61 -12.32 2.16
C VAL A 9 -9.94 -11.67 2.53
N PRO A 10 -10.14 -11.22 3.78
CA PRO A 10 -11.40 -10.65 4.25
C PRO A 10 -11.58 -9.17 3.84
N PHE A 11 -10.77 -8.66 2.91
CA PHE A 11 -10.76 -7.27 2.49
C PHE A 11 -10.79 -7.11 0.97
N LYS A 12 -11.23 -5.95 0.51
CA LYS A 12 -11.31 -5.63 -0.92
C LYS A 12 -9.91 -5.49 -1.50
N VAL A 13 -9.70 -6.06 -2.68
CA VAL A 13 -8.50 -5.83 -3.49
C VAL A 13 -8.94 -5.12 -4.76
N ALA A 14 -8.31 -3.99 -5.05
CA ALA A 14 -8.55 -3.20 -6.25
C ALA A 14 -7.36 -3.33 -7.21
N TYR A 15 -7.62 -3.25 -8.52
CA TYR A 15 -6.59 -3.22 -9.56
C TYR A 15 -6.56 -1.84 -10.21
N ASP A 16 -5.36 -1.27 -10.33
CA ASP A 16 -5.11 -0.09 -11.14
C ASP A 16 -4.34 -0.50 -12.41
N LEU A 17 -5.02 -0.44 -13.56
CA LEU A 17 -4.43 -0.72 -14.88
C LEU A 17 -3.80 0.54 -15.51
N SER A 18 -4.04 1.72 -14.94
CA SER A 18 -3.69 3.03 -15.50
C SER A 18 -2.38 3.61 -14.95
N THR A 19 -1.89 3.07 -13.82
CA THR A 19 -0.76 3.60 -13.02
C THR A 19 -1.05 4.93 -12.30
N GLU A 20 -2.26 5.47 -12.41
CA GLU A 20 -2.64 6.75 -11.82
C GLU A 20 -2.54 6.72 -10.29
N VAL A 21 -2.96 5.63 -9.65
CA VAL A 21 -2.97 5.51 -8.19
C VAL A 21 -1.55 5.50 -7.60
N PRO A 22 -0.62 4.61 -8.01
CA PRO A 22 0.73 4.62 -7.46
C PRO A 22 1.48 5.92 -7.79
N LYS A 23 1.18 6.59 -8.91
CA LYS A 23 1.74 7.93 -9.20
C LYS A 23 1.20 8.99 -8.25
N ALA A 24 -0.11 9.03 -8.00
CA ALA A 24 -0.73 9.98 -7.07
C ALA A 24 -0.23 9.83 -5.63
N TYR A 25 0.14 8.59 -5.23
CA TYR A 25 0.74 8.30 -3.93
C TYR A 25 2.28 8.39 -3.93
N GLU A 26 2.90 8.82 -5.04
CA GLU A 26 4.36 8.99 -5.19
C GLU A 26 5.16 7.69 -4.96
N VAL A 27 4.59 6.53 -5.30
CA VAL A 27 5.19 5.19 -5.12
C VAL A 27 5.32 4.42 -6.43
N TRP A 28 5.26 5.10 -7.57
CA TRP A 28 5.46 4.48 -8.87
C TRP A 28 6.94 4.34 -9.22
N ASN A 29 7.36 3.12 -9.59
CA ASN A 29 8.63 2.83 -10.24
C ASN A 29 9.88 3.30 -9.48
N LEU A 30 9.88 3.27 -8.14
CA LEU A 30 11.03 3.74 -7.36
C LEU A 30 12.26 2.82 -7.50
N TYR A 31 12.07 1.59 -8.01
CA TYR A 31 13.14 0.63 -8.29
C TYR A 31 13.46 0.48 -9.79
N GLY A 32 12.79 1.23 -10.69
CA GLY A 32 13.02 1.12 -12.13
C GLY A 32 12.40 -0.12 -12.81
N ASP A 33 11.44 -0.78 -12.16
CA ASP A 33 10.78 -2.02 -12.61
C ASP A 33 9.40 -1.80 -13.28
N ASN A 34 8.94 -0.56 -13.42
CA ASN A 34 7.61 -0.17 -13.89
C ASN A 34 6.47 -0.79 -13.06
N LEU A 35 6.66 -0.92 -11.74
CA LEU A 35 5.63 -1.38 -10.82
C LEU A 35 5.38 -0.37 -9.69
N ALA A 36 4.28 -0.58 -8.97
CA ALA A 36 4.08 0.10 -7.69
C ALA A 36 5.09 -0.44 -6.67
N THR A 37 5.86 0.46 -6.07
CA THR A 37 6.76 0.12 -4.97
C THR A 37 5.96 -0.29 -3.75
N GLY A 38 6.36 -1.40 -3.12
CA GLY A 38 5.77 -1.89 -1.87
C GLY A 38 5.63 -0.75 -0.86
N SER A 39 4.42 -0.57 -0.35
CA SER A 39 4.10 0.54 0.53
C SER A 39 2.84 0.26 1.34
N ALA A 40 2.74 0.91 2.50
CA ALA A 40 1.57 0.88 3.36
C ALA A 40 1.23 2.31 3.82
N PHE A 41 -0.05 2.63 3.82
CA PHE A 41 -0.57 3.94 4.21
C PHE A 41 -1.67 3.75 5.25
N VAL A 42 -1.70 4.63 6.25
CA VAL A 42 -2.84 4.81 7.14
C VAL A 42 -3.48 6.16 6.82
N ILE A 43 -4.75 6.12 6.46
CA ILE A 43 -5.55 7.26 6.02
C ILE A 43 -6.70 7.42 7.00
N ASP A 44 -6.94 8.64 7.47
CA ASP A 44 -8.06 8.93 8.37
C ASP A 44 -9.40 9.06 7.61
N THR A 45 -10.49 9.28 8.36
CA THR A 45 -11.84 9.41 7.80
C THR A 45 -12.05 10.69 6.97
N ASN A 46 -11.15 11.66 7.05
CA ASN A 46 -11.14 12.86 6.21
C ASN A 46 -10.32 12.67 4.93
N GLY A 47 -9.75 11.49 4.70
CA GLY A 47 -8.90 11.19 3.55
C GLY A 47 -7.46 11.69 3.70
N ILE A 48 -7.03 12.05 4.91
CA ILE A 48 -5.67 12.55 5.15
C ILE A 48 -4.73 11.38 5.46
N VAL A 49 -3.60 11.31 4.76
CA VAL A 49 -2.52 10.37 5.09
C VAL A 49 -1.90 10.79 6.42
N ARG A 50 -2.04 9.95 7.44
CA ARG A 50 -1.50 10.19 8.77
C ARG A 50 -0.20 9.47 9.03
N TRP A 51 0.03 8.37 8.33
CA TRP A 51 1.26 7.61 8.38
C TRP A 51 1.48 6.89 7.05
N LYS A 52 2.75 6.75 6.66
CA LYS A 52 3.15 5.95 5.50
C LYS A 52 4.48 5.25 5.75
N GLN A 53 4.62 4.05 5.20
CA GLN A 53 5.89 3.38 5.02
C GLN A 53 6.03 3.03 3.54
N ILE A 54 7.11 3.51 2.92
CA ILE A 54 7.52 3.14 1.56
C ILE A 54 8.72 2.20 1.71
N TYR A 55 8.72 1.12 0.94
CA TYR A 55 9.82 0.17 0.98
C TYR A 55 11.07 0.81 0.38
N SER A 56 12.19 0.62 1.05
CA SER A 56 13.54 1.00 0.66
C SER A 56 14.31 -0.13 -0.01
N GLY A 57 13.85 -1.38 0.15
CA GLY A 57 14.39 -2.55 -0.54
C GLY A 57 13.40 -3.71 -0.61
N ILE A 58 13.82 -4.77 -1.32
CA ILE A 58 12.99 -5.97 -1.58
C ILE A 58 12.68 -6.80 -0.34
N HIS A 59 13.41 -6.57 0.76
CA HIS A 59 13.24 -7.27 2.04
C HIS A 59 12.48 -6.45 3.07
N ASP A 60 12.06 -5.23 2.72
CA ASP A 60 11.25 -4.42 3.62
C ASP A 60 9.90 -5.10 3.85
N LEU A 61 9.46 -5.03 5.09
CA LEU A 61 8.17 -5.57 5.51
C LEU A 61 7.55 -4.60 6.49
N VAL A 62 6.30 -4.23 6.23
CA VAL A 62 5.48 -3.56 7.23
C VAL A 62 4.82 -4.61 8.09
N THR A 63 5.20 -4.66 9.38
CA THR A 63 4.54 -5.56 10.33
C THR A 63 3.13 -5.07 10.64
N ALA A 64 2.21 -6.01 10.91
CA ALA A 64 0.86 -5.66 11.35
C ALA A 64 0.88 -4.80 12.62
N ASN A 65 1.82 -5.04 13.54
CA ASN A 65 1.97 -4.22 14.74
C ASN A 65 2.34 -2.77 14.41
N ALA A 66 3.23 -2.52 13.45
CA ALA A 66 3.57 -1.15 13.04
C ALA A 66 2.34 -0.39 12.53
N ILE A 67 1.48 -1.04 11.74
CA ILE A 67 0.22 -0.46 11.26
C ILE A 67 -0.72 -0.16 12.43
N VAL A 68 -0.88 -1.11 13.37
CA VAL A 68 -1.75 -0.94 14.55
C VAL A 68 -1.25 0.18 15.46
N GLN A 69 0.06 0.35 15.63
CA GLN A 69 0.61 1.47 16.40
C GLN A 69 0.38 2.80 15.70
N ALA A 70 0.56 2.86 14.37
CA ALA A 70 0.23 4.05 13.59
C ALA A 70 -1.24 4.44 13.72
N LEU A 71 -2.16 3.45 13.71
CA LEU A 71 -3.59 3.67 13.93
C LEU A 71 -3.91 4.18 15.35
N LYS A 72 -3.23 3.67 16.38
CA LYS A 72 -3.44 4.10 17.77
C LYS A 72 -2.91 5.50 18.07
N ALA A 73 -1.99 5.99 17.23
CA ALA A 73 -1.39 7.31 17.36
C ALA A 73 -2.16 8.42 16.63
N LEU A 74 -3.26 8.07 15.94
CA LEU A 74 -4.19 9.01 15.31
C LEU A 74 -5.12 9.65 16.34
#